data_AF-A0A0Q4CET9-F1
#
_entry.id   AF-A0A0Q4CET9-F1
#
_cell.length_a   1.000
_cell.length_b   1.000
_cell.length_c   1.000
_cell.angle_alpha   90.00
_cell.angle_beta   90.00
_cell.angle_gamma   90.00
#
_symmetry.space_group_name_H-M   'P 1'
#
loop_
_entity.id
_entity.type
_entity.pdbx_description
1 polymer ?
#
loop_
_entity_poly.entity_id
_entity_poly.type
_entity_poly.pdbx_seq_one_letter_code
_entity_poly.pdbx_strand_id
1 'polypeptide(L)'
;MVPVPQARSPIDWQALPPLPYRRTPRPTAQMTAFIQSELRRASCPRPLPVSGRAQLQVDVAVLIGEDHVVRATIPRAIDCPTVEQYAAGLVISYARGNLVPRFVSPGNWYRAVLLFDWVE
;
A
#
# COMPACT_ATOMS: atom_id res chain seq x y z
N MET A 1 -7.61 17.58 -29.30
CA MET A 1 -8.15 17.60 -27.93
C MET A 1 -7.64 16.36 -27.21
N VAL A 2 -6.86 16.54 -26.14
CA VAL A 2 -6.44 15.43 -25.27
C VAL A 2 -7.62 15.10 -24.37
N PRO A 3 -8.07 13.84 -24.25
CA PRO A 3 -9.17 13.49 -23.36
C PRO A 3 -8.78 13.83 -21.92
N VAL A 4 -9.62 14.63 -21.25
CA VAL A 4 -9.49 14.91 -19.82
C VAL A 4 -9.67 13.58 -19.07
N PRO A 5 -8.76 13.22 -18.14
CA PRO A 5 -8.92 11.99 -17.38
C PRO A 5 -10.27 12.03 -16.66
N GLN A 6 -11.14 11.05 -16.96
CA GLN A 6 -12.40 10.90 -16.24
C GLN A 6 -12.08 10.71 -14.76
N ALA A 7 -12.73 11.50 -13.90
CA ALA A 7 -12.66 11.32 -12.46
C ALA A 7 -13.08 9.87 -12.16
N ARG A 8 -12.10 9.04 -11.77
CA ARG A 8 -12.39 7.70 -11.28
C ARG A 8 -13.27 7.88 -10.05
N SER A 9 -14.41 7.20 -10.00
CA SER A 9 -15.20 7.16 -8.77
C SER A 9 -14.27 6.87 -7.59
N PRO A 10 -14.38 7.62 -6.49
CA PRO A 10 -13.52 7.42 -5.35
C PRO A 10 -13.63 5.96 -4.90
N ILE A 11 -12.47 5.32 -4.71
CA ILE A 11 -12.41 3.94 -4.25
C ILE A 11 -13.02 3.90 -2.85
N ASP A 12 -14.03 3.05 -2.65
CA ASP A 12 -14.50 2.72 -1.31
C ASP A 12 -13.52 1.75 -0.65
N TRP A 13 -12.57 2.31 0.09
CA TRP A 13 -11.52 1.57 0.79
C TRP A 13 -12.03 0.65 1.90
N GLN A 14 -13.23 0.88 2.41
CA GLN A 14 -13.82 0.06 3.47
C GLN A 14 -14.56 -1.15 2.89
N ALA A 15 -15.08 -1.02 1.67
CA ALA A 15 -15.70 -2.13 0.94
C ALA A 15 -14.70 -3.12 0.34
N LEU A 16 -13.42 -2.76 0.20
CA LEU A 16 -12.40 -3.66 -0.34
C LEU A 16 -12.07 -4.79 0.66
N PRO A 17 -12.17 -6.07 0.25
CA PRO A 17 -11.74 -7.17 1.11
C PRO A 17 -10.23 -7.12 1.36
N PRO A 18 -9.75 -7.55 2.53
CA PRO A 18 -8.31 -7.59 2.82
C PRO A 18 -7.61 -8.56 1.87
N LEU A 19 -6.41 -8.21 1.41
CA LEU A 19 -5.61 -9.08 0.55
C LEU A 19 -5.15 -10.32 1.35
N PRO A 20 -5.50 -11.54 0.92
CA PRO A 20 -5.32 -12.75 1.72
C PRO A 20 -3.90 -13.28 1.59
N TYR A 21 -2.98 -12.66 2.32
CA TYR A 21 -1.61 -13.14 2.46
C TYR A 21 -1.54 -14.47 3.24
N ARG A 22 -0.66 -15.38 2.84
CA ARG A 22 -0.27 -16.58 3.63
C ARG A 22 0.49 -16.16 4.87
N ARG A 23 1.39 -15.18 4.72
CA ARG A 23 2.14 -14.54 5.81
C ARG A 23 1.96 -13.04 5.73
N THR A 24 1.42 -12.44 6.79
CA THR A 24 1.23 -11.00 6.89
C THR A 24 2.58 -10.29 6.70
N PRO A 25 2.73 -9.42 5.69
CA PRO A 25 3.96 -8.70 5.46
C PRO A 25 4.27 -7.76 6.63
N ARG A 26 5.54 -7.71 7.02
CA ARG A 26 6.06 -6.75 7.99
C ARG A 26 7.22 -6.01 7.35
N PRO A 27 7.13 -4.68 7.16
CA PRO A 27 8.26 -3.88 6.72
C PRO A 27 9.48 -4.09 7.62
N THR A 28 10.66 -4.18 7.01
CA THR A 28 11.92 -4.30 7.77
C THR A 28 12.33 -2.93 8.31
N ALA A 29 13.23 -2.91 9.30
CA ALA A 29 13.80 -1.67 9.82
C ALA A 29 14.42 -0.79 8.72
N GLN A 30 15.06 -1.40 7.71
CA GLN A 30 15.63 -0.67 6.56
C GLN A 30 14.55 -0.03 5.68
N MET A 31 13.45 -0.73 5.41
CA MET A 31 12.32 -0.19 4.65
C MET A 31 11.65 0.97 5.40
N THR A 32 11.47 0.81 6.72
CA THR A 32 10.96 1.89 7.59
C THR A 32 11.90 3.10 7.60
N ALA A 33 13.21 2.89 7.67
CA ALA A 33 14.19 3.99 7.64
C ALA A 33 14.15 4.76 6.31
N PHE A 34 13.96 4.06 5.18
CA PHE A 34 13.75 4.69 3.89
C PHE A 34 12.51 5.60 3.90
N ILE A 35 11.35 5.09 4.35
CA ILE A 35 10.12 5.88 4.49
C ILE A 35 10.34 7.12 5.34
N GLN A 36 10.96 6.97 6.52
CA GLN A 36 11.27 8.11 7.38
C GLN A 36 12.12 9.17 6.69
N SER A 37 13.13 8.74 5.92
CA SER A 37 13.97 9.67 5.17
C SER A 37 13.21 10.40 4.08
N GLU A 38 12.31 9.73 3.37
CA GLU A 38 11.49 10.34 2.31
C GLU A 38 10.47 11.32 2.89
N LEU A 39 9.82 10.98 4.00
CA LEU A 39 8.91 11.90 4.69
C LEU A 39 9.60 13.23 5.03
N ARG A 40 10.86 13.18 5.50
CA ARG A 40 11.66 14.38 5.79
C ARG A 40 12.11 15.11 4.53
N ARG A 41 12.65 14.38 3.54
CA ARG A 41 13.22 14.95 2.30
C ARG A 41 12.17 15.65 1.44
N ALA A 42 11.00 15.03 1.30
CA ALA A 42 9.91 15.56 0.47
C ALA A 42 8.98 16.50 1.24
N SER A 43 9.29 16.81 2.51
CA SER A 43 8.43 17.61 3.41
C SER A 43 6.98 17.09 3.46
N CYS A 44 6.82 15.77 3.43
CA CYS A 44 5.51 15.14 3.50
C CYS A 44 4.90 15.28 4.91
N PRO A 45 3.56 15.18 5.04
CA PRO A 45 2.92 15.08 6.34
C PRO A 45 3.50 13.92 7.15
N ARG A 46 3.90 14.19 8.39
CA ARG A 46 4.44 13.18 9.30
C ARG A 46 3.36 12.76 10.30
N PRO A 47 3.23 11.46 10.61
CA PRO A 47 2.32 11.03 11.65
C PRO A 47 2.76 11.60 13.00
N LEU A 48 1.79 12.01 13.81
CA LEU A 48 2.04 12.48 15.17
C LEU A 48 2.48 11.29 16.04
N PRO A 49 3.62 11.39 16.74
CA PRO A 49 4.05 10.33 17.65
C PRO A 49 3.08 10.19 18.84
N VAL A 50 2.78 8.96 19.22
CA VAL A 50 2.06 8.61 20.44
C VAL A 50 3.00 7.84 21.35
N SER A 51 3.23 8.35 22.57
CA SER A 51 4.17 7.74 23.53
C SER A 51 5.58 7.51 22.96
N GLY A 52 6.10 8.48 22.20
CA GLY A 52 7.44 8.41 21.58
C GLY A 52 7.53 7.46 20.38
N ARG A 53 6.40 6.95 19.87
CA ARG A 53 6.35 6.09 18.69
C ARG A 53 5.49 6.70 17.60
N ALA A 54 6.02 6.77 16.40
CA ALA A 54 5.27 7.16 15.22
C ALA A 54 4.87 5.92 14.42
N GLN A 55 3.67 5.95 13.84
CA GLN A 55 3.17 4.91 12.97
C GLN A 55 2.58 5.53 11.70
N LEU A 56 2.99 5.01 10.54
CA LEU A 56 2.42 5.35 9.25
C LEU A 56 1.72 4.12 8.67
N GLN A 57 0.43 4.25 8.39
CA GLN A 57 -0.34 3.27 7.62
C GLN A 57 -0.44 3.71 6.16
N VAL A 58 -0.13 2.80 5.24
CA VAL A 58 -0.37 3.00 3.80
C VAL A 58 -1.27 1.90 3.29
N ASP A 59 -2.43 2.29 2.75
CA ASP A 59 -3.38 1.39 2.11
C ASP A 59 -3.10 1.32 0.60
N VAL A 60 -3.15 0.14 0.02
CA VAL A 60 -2.98 -0.06 -1.42
C VAL A 60 -4.10 -0.97 -1.94
N ALA A 61 -4.86 -0.49 -2.93
CA ALA A 61 -5.81 -1.30 -3.66
C ALA A 61 -5.04 -2.15 -4.68
N VAL A 62 -5.34 -3.44 -4.76
CA VAL A 62 -4.61 -4.43 -5.54
C VAL A 62 -5.58 -5.20 -6.42
N LEU A 63 -5.37 -5.17 -7.73
CA LEU A 63 -6.11 -5.98 -8.69
C LEU A 63 -5.37 -7.30 -8.91
N ILE A 64 -6.07 -8.43 -8.76
CA ILE A 64 -5.53 -9.76 -9.03
C ILE A 64 -5.93 -10.23 -10.43
N GLY A 65 -4.97 -10.74 -11.18
CA GLY A 65 -5.18 -11.32 -12.51
C GLY A 65 -5.58 -12.80 -12.48
N GLU A 66 -5.86 -13.34 -13.66
CA GLU A 66 -6.25 -14.76 -13.88
C GLU A 66 -5.17 -15.76 -13.44
N ASP A 67 -3.91 -15.34 -13.51
CA ASP A 67 -2.72 -16.06 -13.07
C ASP A 67 -2.48 -15.94 -11.55
N HIS A 68 -3.42 -15.37 -10.79
CA HIS A 68 -3.32 -15.11 -9.35
C HIS A 68 -2.13 -14.20 -8.98
N VAL A 69 -1.65 -13.38 -9.93
CA VAL A 69 -0.61 -12.38 -9.70
C VAL A 69 -1.22 -10.98 -9.66
N VAL A 70 -0.49 -10.03 -9.10
CA VAL A 70 -0.89 -8.63 -9.09
C VAL A 70 -0.81 -8.05 -10.50
N ARG A 71 -1.93 -7.48 -10.98
CA ARG A 71 -2.04 -6.83 -12.29
C ARG A 71 -1.96 -5.31 -12.21
N ALA A 72 -2.48 -4.73 -11.14
CA ALA A 72 -2.44 -3.30 -10.90
C ALA A 72 -2.46 -3.00 -9.40
N THR A 73 -1.90 -1.84 -9.04
CA THR A 73 -1.94 -1.29 -7.69
C THR A 73 -2.34 0.18 -7.74
N ILE A 74 -3.18 0.62 -6.80
CA ILE A 74 -3.52 2.02 -6.60
C ILE A 74 -3.27 2.32 -5.11
N PRO A 75 -2.23 3.09 -4.74
CA PRO A 75 -2.05 3.51 -3.36
C PRO A 75 -3.12 4.54 -2.97
N ARG A 76 -3.52 4.52 -1.69
CA ARG A 76 -4.33 5.59 -1.11
C ARG A 76 -3.47 6.82 -0.96
N ALA A 77 -3.97 7.97 -1.41
CA ALA A 77 -3.29 9.24 -1.25
C ALA A 77 -3.10 9.55 0.25
N ILE A 78 -1.87 9.88 0.62
CA ILE A 78 -1.44 10.36 1.94
C ILE A 78 -0.65 11.68 1.80
N ASP A 79 -0.76 12.32 0.64
CA ASP A 79 -0.03 13.51 0.24
C ASP A 79 1.50 13.32 0.24
N CYS A 80 1.96 12.10 -0.12
CA CYS A 80 3.37 11.79 -0.23
C CYS A 80 3.66 10.79 -1.36
N PRO A 81 3.75 11.26 -2.62
CA PRO A 81 3.82 10.40 -3.80
C PRO A 81 4.96 9.37 -3.76
N THR A 82 6.16 9.73 -3.28
CA THR A 82 7.28 8.78 -3.21
C THR A 82 6.99 7.63 -2.26
N VAL A 83 6.40 7.91 -1.09
CA VAL A 83 6.03 6.89 -0.11
C VAL A 83 4.90 6.00 -0.63
N GLU A 84 3.91 6.60 -1.28
CA GLU A 84 2.78 5.90 -1.90
C GLU A 84 3.26 4.90 -2.96
N GLN A 85 4.13 5.35 -3.87
CA GLN A 85 4.67 4.49 -4.94
C GLN A 85 5.59 3.41 -4.38
N TYR A 86 6.41 3.73 -3.38
CA TYR A 86 7.26 2.74 -2.72
C TYR A 86 6.43 1.64 -2.04
N ALA A 87 5.38 2.02 -1.31
CA ALA A 87 4.45 1.09 -0.69
C ALA A 87 3.74 0.19 -1.72
N ALA A 88 3.31 0.76 -2.86
CA ALA A 88 2.73 -0.02 -3.95
C ALA A 88 3.72 -1.08 -4.50
N GLY A 89 4.99 -0.71 -4.68
CA GLY A 89 6.06 -1.64 -5.07
C GLY A 89 6.29 -2.75 -4.03
N LEU A 90 6.30 -2.42 -2.74
CA LEU A 90 6.43 -3.40 -1.66
C LEU A 90 5.25 -4.38 -1.66
N VAL A 91 4.02 -3.92 -1.86
CA VAL A 91 2.83 -4.78 -1.92
C VAL A 91 2.94 -5.79 -3.06
N ILE A 92 3.42 -5.39 -4.25
CA ILE A 92 3.67 -6.31 -5.37
C ILE A 92 4.70 -7.37 -4.99
N SER A 93 5.82 -6.94 -4.38
CA SER A 93 6.88 -7.85 -3.92
C SER A 93 6.35 -8.85 -2.89
N TYR A 94 5.60 -8.37 -1.90
CA TYR A 94 5.04 -9.19 -0.84
C TYR A 94 3.92 -10.11 -1.28
N ALA A 95 3.19 -9.80 -2.35
CA ALA A 95 2.16 -10.66 -2.89
C ALA A 95 2.74 -11.85 -3.66
N ARG A 96 3.91 -11.68 -4.30
CA ARG A 96 4.55 -12.71 -5.12
C ARG A 96 4.81 -13.98 -4.30
N GLY A 97 4.15 -15.08 -4.67
CA GLY A 97 4.28 -16.38 -3.99
C GLY A 97 3.67 -16.46 -2.58
N ASN A 98 2.99 -15.41 -2.12
CA ASN A 98 2.50 -15.29 -0.74
C ASN A 98 0.98 -15.06 -0.64
N LEU A 99 0.24 -15.19 -1.74
CA LEU A 99 -1.24 -15.16 -1.70
C LEU A 99 -1.82 -16.55 -1.44
N VAL A 100 -2.98 -16.61 -0.78
CA VAL A 100 -3.77 -17.84 -0.61
C VAL A 100 -4.69 -18.00 -1.84
N PRO A 101 -4.40 -18.90 -2.80
CA PRO A 101 -5.07 -18.90 -4.11
C PRO A 101 -6.60 -19.07 -4.03
N ARG A 102 -7.08 -19.91 -3.11
CA ARG A 102 -8.54 -20.14 -2.92
C ARG A 102 -9.33 -18.94 -2.36
N PHE A 103 -8.64 -17.90 -1.87
CA PHE A 103 -9.26 -16.71 -1.29
C PHE A 103 -9.06 -15.45 -2.14
N VAL A 104 -8.28 -15.56 -3.22
CA VAL A 104 -8.20 -14.53 -4.25
C VAL A 104 -9.05 -14.93 -5.44
N SER A 105 -9.74 -13.96 -6.02
CA SER A 105 -10.54 -14.13 -7.22
C SER A 105 -9.96 -13.21 -8.29
N PRO A 106 -9.62 -13.74 -9.47
CA PRO A 106 -9.24 -12.93 -10.61
C PRO A 106 -10.26 -11.84 -10.93
N GLY A 107 -9.78 -10.66 -11.34
CA GLY A 107 -10.61 -9.50 -11.67
C GLY A 107 -11.08 -8.70 -10.45
N ASN A 108 -10.90 -9.20 -9.22
CA ASN A 108 -11.31 -8.49 -8.01
C ASN A 108 -10.20 -7.58 -7.45
N TRP A 109 -10.66 -6.49 -6.85
CA TRP A 109 -9.84 -5.56 -6.07
C TRP A 109 -9.82 -5.95 -4.60
N TYR A 110 -8.65 -5.83 -3.98
CA TYR A 110 -8.39 -6.10 -2.57
C TYR A 110 -7.65 -4.93 -1.94
N ARG A 111 -7.69 -4.81 -0.61
CA ARG A 111 -6.89 -3.85 0.15
C ARG A 111 -5.72 -4.54 0.83
N ALA A 112 -4.51 -4.12 0.47
CA ALA A 112 -3.30 -4.38 1.24
C ALA A 112 -3.06 -3.22 2.21
N VAL A 113 -2.56 -3.53 3.41
CA VAL A 113 -2.22 -2.56 4.44
C VAL A 113 -0.76 -2.76 4.82
N LEU A 114 0.06 -1.72 4.69
CA LEU A 114 1.42 -1.69 5.21
C LEU A 114 1.47 -0.75 6.42
N LEU A 115 2.08 -1.24 7.50
CA LEU A 115 2.31 -0.47 8.72
C LEU A 115 3.82 -0.30 8.90
N PHE A 116 4.26 0.96 8.95
CA PHE A 116 5.63 1.34 9.27
C PHE A 116 5.63 1.99 10.64
N ASP A 117 6.38 1.46 11.58
CA ASP A 117 6.51 2.00 12.93
C ASP A 117 7.96 2.27 13.30
N TRP A 118 8.20 3.35 14.03
CA TRP A 118 9.52 3.71 14.55
C TRP A 118 9.43 4.46 15.86
N VAL A 119 10.54 4.46 16.60
CA VAL A 119 10.75 5.32 17.77
C VAL A 119 11.21 6.68 17.26
N GLU A 120 10.55 7.73 17.72
CA GLU A 120 10.89 9.14 17.42
C GLU A 120 12.09 9.59 18.26
#